data_AF-A0A7J4IFB9-F1
#
_entry.id   AF-A0A7J4IFB9-F1
#
_cell.length_a   1.000
_cell.length_b   1.000
_cell.length_c   1.000
_cell.angle_alpha   90.00
_cell.angle_beta   90.00
_cell.angle_gamma   90.00
#
_symmetry.space_group_name_H-M   'P 1'
#
loop_
_entity.id
_entity.type
_entity.pdbx_description
1 polymer ?
#
loop_
_entity_poly.entity_id
_entity_poly.type
_entity_poly.pdbx_seq_one_letter_code
_entity_poly.pdbx_strand_id
1 'polypeptide(L)' 'TGIALKHGLLVGGIPVVNTPILGSVPKILNRVTLKSIQQAINSKWTTKKELIERNVKATQDAFDQTEVNF' A
#
# COMPACT_ATOMS: atom_id res chain seq x y z
N THR A 1 7.30 -4.29 -7.94
CA THR A 1 8.29 -3.19 -7.86
C THR A 1 7.81 -1.87 -8.45
N GLY A 2 7.11 -1.86 -9.59
CA GLY A 2 6.65 -0.61 -10.25
C GLY A 2 5.85 0.35 -9.36
N ILE A 3 4.91 -0.14 -8.56
CA ILE A 3 4.10 0.69 -7.65
C ILE A 3 4.98 1.38 -6.58
N ALA A 4 5.95 0.67 -5.99
CA ALA A 4 6.86 1.25 -5.01
C ALA A 4 7.72 2.37 -5.63
N LEU A 5 8.20 2.17 -6.87
CA LEU A 5 8.94 3.19 -7.63
C LEU A 5 8.06 4.41 -7.96
N LYS A 6 6.83 4.18 -8.45
CA LYS A 6 5.85 5.22 -8.79
C LYS A 6 5.57 6.16 -7.62
N HIS A 7 5.46 5.62 -6.40
CA HIS A 7 5.16 6.41 -5.19
C HIS A 7 6.40 6.82 -4.38
N GLY A 8 7.61 6.59 -4.90
CA GLY A 8 8.85 6.97 -4.22
C GLY A 8 9.02 6.29 -2.85
N LEU A 9 8.56 5.05 -2.70
CA LEU A 9 8.71 4.25 -1.49
C LEU A 9 10.10 3.62 -1.47
N LEU A 10 11.11 4.43 -1.11
CA LEU A 10 12.52 4.04 -1.14
C LEU A 10 13.16 4.17 0.24
N VAL A 11 14.04 3.23 0.60
CA VAL A 11 14.94 3.32 1.76
C VAL A 11 16.35 3.05 1.26
N GLY A 12 17.24 4.03 1.36
CA GLY A 12 18.61 3.92 0.81
C GLY A 12 18.64 3.65 -0.70
N GLY A 13 17.63 4.13 -1.45
CA GLY A 13 17.47 3.85 -2.88
C GLY A 13 16.81 2.50 -3.21
N ILE A 14 16.55 1.66 -2.21
CA ILE A 14 15.94 0.33 -2.41
C ILE A 14 14.42 0.45 -2.31
N PRO A 15 13.65 -0.04 -3.30
CA PRO A 15 12.19 -0.01 -3.25
C PRO A 15 11.60 -0.88 -2.14
N VAL A 16 10.74 -0.27 -1.33
CA VAL A 16 10.02 -0.94 -0.24
C VAL A 16 8.64 -1.36 -0.73
N VAL A 17 8.46 -2.68 -0.91
CA VAL A 17 7.29 -3.25 -1.60
C VAL A 17 6.20 -3.79 -0.67
N ASN A 18 6.46 -3.90 0.63
CA ASN A 18 5.52 -4.50 1.59
C ASN A 18 4.18 -3.75 1.67
N THR A 19 4.19 -2.42 1.73
CA THR A 19 2.95 -1.63 1.77
C THR A 19 2.14 -1.76 0.49
N PRO A 20 2.72 -1.63 -0.73
CA PRO A 20 2.01 -2.01 -1.95
C PRO A 20 1.37 -3.41 -1.87
N ILE A 21 2.11 -4.44 -1.43
CA ILE A 21 1.58 -5.82 -1.32
C ILE A 21 0.36 -5.90 -0.40
N LEU A 22 0.33 -5.13 0.70
CA LEU A 22 -0.85 -5.09 1.58
C LEU A 22 -2.11 -4.60 0.84
N GLY A 23 -1.98 -3.73 -0.16
CA GLY A 23 -3.10 -3.29 -0.99
C GLY A 23 -3.78 -4.42 -1.77
N SER A 24 -3.05 -5.47 -2.14
CA SER A 24 -3.59 -6.63 -2.85
C SER A 24 -4.36 -7.60 -1.94
N VAL A 25 -4.05 -7.63 -0.64
CA VAL A 25 -4.58 -8.62 0.31
C VAL A 25 -6.11 -8.65 0.38
N PRO A 26 -6.84 -7.51 0.42
CA PRO A 26 -8.31 -7.50 0.48
C PRO A 26 -9.00 -8.13 -0.75
N LYS A 27 -8.32 -8.25 -1.91
CA LYS A 27 -8.87 -8.95 -3.08
C LYS A 27 -8.77 -10.46 -2.99
N ILE A 28 -7.83 -10.96 -2.18
CA ILE A 28 -7.54 -12.40 -2.05
C ILE A 28 -8.19 -12.96 -0.78
N LEU A 29 -8.20 -12.18 0.30
CA LEU A 29 -8.69 -12.58 1.61
C LEU A 29 -10.01 -11.86 1.94
N ASN A 30 -11.09 -12.61 2.13
CA ASN A 30 -12.38 -12.06 2.57
C ASN A 30 -12.44 -11.82 4.09
N ARG A 31 -11.40 -11.18 4.66
CA ARG A 31 -11.25 -10.93 6.11
C ARG A 31 -10.80 -9.52 6.46
N VAL A 32 -10.21 -8.80 5.51
CA VAL A 32 -9.68 -7.44 5.70
C VAL A 32 -10.15 -6.56 4.55
N THR A 33 -10.31 -5.26 4.81
CA THR A 33 -10.71 -4.28 3.78
C THR A 33 -9.55 -3.38 3.42
N LEU A 34 -9.58 -2.83 2.20
CA LEU A 34 -8.60 -1.80 1.81
C LEU A 34 -8.65 -0.60 2.77
N LYS A 35 -9.85 -0.17 3.16
CA LYS A 35 -10.07 0.91 4.12
C LYS A 35 -9.38 0.64 5.46
N SER A 36 -9.53 -0.56 6.03
CA SER A 36 -8.90 -0.90 7.31
C SER A 36 -7.37 -0.87 7.22
N ILE A 37 -6.80 -1.30 6.08
CA ILE A 37 -5.35 -1.23 5.84
C ILE A 37 -4.89 0.24 5.76
N GLN A 38 -5.60 1.07 5.00
CA GLN A 38 -5.28 2.49 4.87
C GLN A 38 -5.41 3.23 6.21
N GLN A 39 -6.40 2.87 7.04
CA GLN A 39 -6.51 3.41 8.41
C GLN A 39 -5.30 3.03 9.27
N ALA A 40 -4.86 1.76 9.24
CA ALA A 40 -3.69 1.32 9.97
C ALA A 40 -2.41 2.07 9.55
N ILE A 41 -2.25 2.37 8.26
CA ILE A 41 -1.15 3.20 7.74
C ILE A 41 -1.24 4.63 8.30
N ASN A 42 -2.43 5.24 8.24
CA ASN A 42 -2.66 6.60 8.78
C ASN A 42 -2.38 6.69 10.29
N SER A 43 -2.67 5.63 11.05
CA SER A 43 -2.43 5.60 12.49
C SER A 43 -0.96 5.35 12.87
N LYS A 44 -0.11 4.89 11.93
CA LYS A 44 1.27 4.48 12.24
C LYS A 44 2.22 5.66 12.47
N TRP A 45 1.98 6.78 11.79
CA TRP A 45 2.80 7.99 11.90
C TRP A 45 1.90 9.22 12.02
N THR A 46 2.24 10.15 12.91
CA THR A 46 1.45 11.39 13.09
C THR A 46 2.09 12.61 12.46
N THR A 47 3.40 12.58 12.20
CA THR A 47 4.18 13.75 11.72
C THR A 47 4.67 13.61 10.27
N LYS A 48 4.46 12.46 9.62
CA LYS A 48 4.99 12.16 8.28
C LYS A 48 3.89 12.10 7.21
N LYS A 49 3.13 13.19 7.06
CA LYS A 49 1.93 13.25 6.20
C LYS A 49 2.18 12.78 4.76
N GLU A 50 3.26 13.24 4.14
CA GLU A 50 3.60 12.85 2.76
C GLU A 50 3.93 11.35 2.64
N LEU A 51 4.65 10.80 3.63
CA LEU A 51 5.00 9.38 3.65
C LEU A 51 3.74 8.52 3.80
N ILE A 52 2.80 8.95 4.65
CA ILE A 52 1.49 8.30 4.82
C ILE A 52 0.73 8.32 3.50
N GLU A 53 0.62 9.49 2.86
CA GLU A 53 -0.13 9.65 1.61
C GLU A 53 0.40 8.75 0.49
N ARG A 54 1.73 8.70 0.32
CA ARG A 54 2.39 7.80 -0.66
C ARG A 54 2.09 6.34 -0.38
N ASN A 55 2.14 5.92 0.90
CA ASN A 55 1.83 4.54 1.29
C ASN A 55 0.33 4.20 1.06
N VAL A 56 -0.58 5.12 1.39
CA VAL A 56 -2.02 4.95 1.13
C VAL A 56 -2.29 4.83 -0.37
N LYS A 57 -1.76 5.73 -1.19
CA LYS A 57 -1.91 5.67 -2.66
C LYS A 57 -1.31 4.38 -3.25
N ALA A 58 -0.19 3.91 -2.71
CA ALA A 58 0.41 2.67 -3.13
C ALA A 58 -0.48 1.45 -2.83
N THR A 59 -1.18 1.42 -1.69
CA THR A 59 -2.16 0.35 -1.41
C THR A 59 -3.36 0.41 -2.36
N GLN A 60 -3.82 1.61 -2.72
CA GLN A 60 -4.92 1.78 -3.67
C GLN A 60 -4.54 1.27 -5.05
N ASP A 61 -3.40 1.71 -5.59
CA ASP A 61 -2.91 1.24 -6.89
C ASP A 61 -2.75 -0.28 -6.95
N ALA A 62 -2.24 -0.88 -5.86
CA ALA A 62 -2.08 -2.33 -5.79
C ALA A 62 -3.42 -3.05 -5.75
N PHE A 63 -4.39 -2.55 -4.97
CA PHE A 63 -5.74 -3.10 -4.95
C PHE A 63 -6.36 -3.06 -6.36
N ASP A 64 -6.28 -1.91 -7.03
CA ASP A 64 -6.89 -1.72 -8.35
C ASP A 64 -6.26 -2.62 -9.42
N GLN A 65 -4.92 -2.75 -9.42
CA GLN A 65 -4.15 -3.55 -10.38
C GLN A 65 -4.11 -5.05 -10.05
N THR A 66 -4.54 -5.46 -8.85
CA THR A 66 -4.56 -6.89 -8.50
C THR A 66 -5.70 -7.58 -9.24
N GLU A 67 -5.35 -8.57 -10.03
CA GLU A 67 -6.26 -9.50 -10.70
C GLU A 67 -6.29 -10.81 -9.93
N VAL A 68 -7.49 -11.36 -9.73
CA VAL A 68 -7.73 -12.65 -9.07
C VAL A 68 -8.62 -13.48 -9.97
N ASN A 69 -8.18 -14.69 -10.31
CA ASN A 69 -8.97 -15.69 -11.02
C ASN A 69 -9.33 -16.79 -10.02
N PHE A 70 -10.62 -17.10 -9.89
CA PHE A 70 -11.16 -18.13 -9.01
C PHE A 70 -11.53 -19.38 -9.80
#